data_AF-A0A8X7NNP6-F1
#
_entry.id   AF-A0A8X7NNP6-F1
#
_cell.length_a   1.000
_cell.length_b   1.000
_cell.length_c   1.000
_cell.angle_alpha   90.00
_cell.angle_beta   90.00
_cell.angle_gamma   90.00
#
_symmetry.space_group_name_H-M   'P 1'
#
loop_
_entity.id
_entity.type
_entity.pdbx_description
1 polymer ?
#
loop_
_entity_poly.entity_id
_entity_poly.type
_entity_poly.pdbx_seq_one_letter_code
_entity_poly.pdbx_strand_id
1 'polypeptide(L)' 'MSPMMSTFKGLVAGAVITPIIAKYIIAPRMFDPNVMKEIHYIQKELDFVGWNVRHMEEERGVREDDLYTPATYYAQG' A
#
# COMPACT_ATOMS: atom_id res chain seq x y z
N MET A 1 -28.89 36.08 -14.15
CA MET A 1 -27.90 34.97 -14.13
C MET A 1 -28.67 33.68 -14.33
N SER A 2 -28.30 32.84 -15.31
CA SER A 2 -29.08 31.64 -15.65
C SER A 2 -28.89 30.53 -14.60
N PRO A 3 -29.95 29.76 -14.27
CA PRO A 3 -29.90 28.71 -13.25
C PRO A 3 -28.88 27.60 -13.58
N MET A 4 -28.65 27.33 -14.88
CA MET A 4 -27.64 26.37 -15.36
C MET A 4 -26.22 26.72 -14.89
N MET A 5 -25.89 28.02 -14.80
CA MET A 5 -24.58 28.48 -14.34
C MET A 5 -24.40 28.33 -12.81
N SER A 6 -25.48 28.29 -12.05
CA SER A 6 -25.46 28.00 -10.61
C SER A 6 -25.23 26.51 -10.34
N THR A 7 -25.91 25.63 -11.09
CA THR A 7 -25.72 24.16 -10.99
C THR A 7 -24.30 23.74 -11.39
N PHE A 8 -23.75 24.33 -12.46
CA PHE A 8 -22.38 24.04 -12.89
C PHE A 8 -21.34 24.46 -11.84
N LYS A 9 -21.51 25.63 -11.21
CA LYS A 9 -20.65 26.08 -10.10
C LYS A 9 -20.76 25.15 -8.88
N GLY A 10 -21.97 24.68 -8.56
CA GLY A 10 -22.17 23.71 -7.48
C GLY A 10 -21.49 22.37 -7.75
N LEU A 11 -21.54 21.89 -8.99
CA LEU A 11 -20.91 20.63 -9.38
C LEU A 11 -19.38 20.73 -9.37
N VAL A 12 -18.81 21.82 -9.89
CA VAL A 12 -17.36 22.07 -9.83
C VAL A 12 -16.90 22.25 -8.38
N ALA A 13 -17.65 22.96 -7.55
CA ALA A 13 -17.36 23.09 -6.14
C ALA A 13 -17.39 21.73 -5.42
N GLY A 14 -18.41 20.89 -5.65
CA GLY A 14 -18.48 19.54 -5.10
C GLY A 14 -17.34 18.64 -5.58
N ALA A 15 -16.98 18.73 -6.86
CA ALA A 15 -15.92 17.93 -7.46
C ALA A 15 -14.51 18.31 -6.98
N VAL A 16 -14.29 19.56 -6.55
CA VAL A 16 -12.99 20.04 -6.08
C VAL A 16 -12.88 19.99 -4.57
N ILE A 17 -13.92 20.39 -3.84
CA ILE A 17 -13.89 20.45 -2.37
C ILE A 17 -13.81 19.03 -1.77
N THR A 18 -14.59 18.08 -2.31
CA THR A 18 -14.63 16.69 -1.81
C THR A 18 -13.26 16.00 -1.83
N PRO A 19 -12.50 15.95 -2.94
CA PRO A 19 -11.18 15.32 -2.95
C PRO A 19 -10.15 16.06 -2.10
N ILE A 20 -10.26 17.39 -1.96
CA ILE A 20 -9.38 18.16 -1.06
C ILE A 20 -9.62 17.75 0.40
N ILE A 21 -10.87 17.72 0.84
CA ILE A 21 -11.22 17.29 2.21
C ILE A 21 -10.80 15.84 2.45
N ALA A 22 -11.05 14.96 1.47
CA ALA A 22 -10.65 13.56 1.57
C ALA A 22 -9.13 13.40 1.75
N LYS A 23 -8.33 14.13 0.97
CA LYS A 23 -6.86 14.03 1.00
C LYS A 23 -6.22 14.68 2.22
N TYR A 24 -6.72 15.84 2.65
CA TYR A 24 -6.05 16.64 3.68
C TYR A 24 -6.67 16.53 5.08
N ILE A 25 -7.90 16.04 5.21
CA ILE A 25 -8.59 15.93 6.50
C ILE A 25 -8.88 14.47 6.84
N ILE A 26 -9.48 13.72 5.92
CA ILE A 26 -9.92 12.34 6.18
C ILE A 26 -8.73 11.39 6.17
N ALA A 27 -7.91 11.41 5.11
CA ALA A 27 -6.80 10.49 4.96
C ALA A 27 -5.77 10.58 6.12
N PRO A 28 -5.30 11.76 6.56
CA PRO A 28 -4.33 11.86 7.66
C PRO A 28 -4.90 11.46 9.02
N ARG A 29 -6.23 11.52 9.20
CA ARG A 29 -6.90 11.18 10.45
C ARG A 29 -7.23 9.70 10.56
N MET A 30 -7.57 9.05 9.45
CA MET A 30 -7.94 7.63 9.44
C MET A 30 -6.76 6.71 9.14
N PHE A 31 -5.78 7.17 8.36
CA PHE A 31 -4.60 6.40 8.01
C PHE A 31 -3.40 7.10 8.60
N ASP A 32 -2.94 6.61 9.75
CA ASP A 32 -1.69 7.10 10.33
C ASP A 32 -0.53 6.70 9.39
N PRO A 33 0.15 7.68 8.76
CA PRO A 33 1.24 7.38 7.84
C PRO A 33 2.42 6.69 8.55
N ASN A 34 2.51 6.75 9.88
CA ASN A 34 3.52 6.04 10.65
C ASN A 34 3.22 4.55 10.74
N VAL A 35 1.95 4.17 10.97
CA VAL A 35 1.53 2.76 11.02
C VAL A 35 1.78 2.07 9.68
N MET A 36 1.47 2.74 8.56
CA MET A 36 1.74 2.18 7.24
C MET A 36 3.24 2.02 6.95
N LYS A 37 4.08 2.95 7.44
CA LYS A 37 5.54 2.82 7.36
C LYS A 37 6.06 1.68 8.22
N GLU A 38 5.54 1.51 9.42
CA GLU A 38 5.90 0.41 10.32
C GLU A 38 5.53 -0.95 9.73
N ILE A 39 4.32 -1.07 9.17
CA ILE A 39 3.89 -2.30 8.46
C ILE A 39 4.85 -2.60 7.31
N HIS A 40 5.21 -1.59 6.51
CA HIS A 40 6.15 -1.77 5.41
C HIS A 40 7.54 -2.18 5.89
N TYR A 41 8.00 -1.62 7.00
CA TYR A 41 9.28 -1.97 7.62
C TYR A 41 9.29 -3.42 8.10
N ILE A 42 8.23 -3.85 8.81
CA ILE A 42 8.06 -5.23 9.28
C ILE A 42 8.02 -6.21 8.10
N GLN A 43 7.31 -5.87 7.02
CA GLN A 43 7.30 -6.68 5.81
C GLN A 43 8.70 -6.87 5.24
N LYS A 44 9.48 -5.79 5.15
CA LYS A 44 10.86 -5.83 4.65
C LYS A 44 11.78 -6.70 5.52
N GLU A 45 11.65 -6.62 6.84
CA GLU A 45 12.41 -7.49 7.75
C GLU A 45 12.02 -8.96 7.62
N LEU A 46 10.72 -9.25 7.53
CA LEU A 46 10.22 -10.62 7.32
C LEU A 46 10.69 -11.20 5.99
N ASP A 47 10.70 -10.40 4.92
CA ASP A 47 11.24 -10.81 3.63
C ASP A 47 12.73 -11.11 3.71
N PHE A 48 13.52 -10.25 4.38
CA PHE A 48 14.95 -10.50 4.57
C PHE A 48 15.21 -11.81 5.31
N VAL A 49 14.48 -12.08 6.39
CA VAL A 49 14.59 -13.35 7.12
C VAL A 49 14.15 -14.52 6.24
N GLY A 50 13.06 -14.37 5.49
CA GLY A 50 12.55 -15.39 4.58
C GLY A 50 13.55 -15.79 3.49
N TRP A 51 14.23 -14.81 2.89
CA TRP A 51 15.29 -15.06 1.91
C TRP A 51 16.50 -15.75 2.53
N ASN A 52 16.89 -15.40 3.75
CA ASN A 52 17.97 -16.09 4.44
C ASN A 52 17.62 -17.54 4.77
N VAL A 53 16.38 -17.82 5.21
CA VAL A 53 15.91 -19.19 5.47
C VAL A 53 15.97 -20.01 4.18
N ARG A 54 15.46 -19.47 3.08
CA ARG A 54 15.54 -20.11 1.76
C ARG A 54 16.98 -20.43 1.37
N HIS A 55 17.89 -19.47 1.53
CA HIS A 55 19.31 -19.69 1.20
C HIS A 55 19.93 -20.82 2.05
N MET A 56 19.62 -20.88 3.34
CA MET A 56 20.07 -21.97 4.21
C MET A 56 19.47 -23.33 3.82
N GLU A 57 18.23 -23.37 3.33
CA GLU A 57 17.59 -24.58 2.84
C GLU A 57 18.23 -25.05 1.51
N GLU A 58 18.55 -24.11 0.62
CA GLU A 58 19.29 -24.37 -0.62
C GLU A 58 20.69 -24.96 -0.32
N GLU A 59 21.44 -24.38 0.64
CA GLU A 59 22.74 -24.91 1.08
C GLU A 59 22.64 -26.32 1.70
N ARG A 60 21.50 -26.65 2.30
CA ARG A 60 21.22 -27.99 2.86
C ARG A 60 20.76 -28.99 1.80
N GLY A 61 20.58 -28.57 0.56
CA GLY A 61 20.15 -29.42 -0.55
C GLY A 61 18.65 -29.72 -0.56
N VAL A 62 17.82 -28.85 0.05
CA VAL A 62 16.36 -28.92 -0.08
C VAL A 62 15.97 -28.64 -1.53
N ARG A 63 14.99 -29.39 -2.03
CA ARG A 63 14.51 -29.26 -3.42
C ARG A 63 13.75 -27.95 -3.60
N GLU A 64 13.88 -27.32 -4.78
CA GLU A 64 13.25 -26.03 -5.08
C GLU A 64 11.73 -25.99 -4.80
N ASP A 65 11.04 -27.12 -5.01
CA ASP A 65 9.59 -27.26 -4.78
C ASP A 65 9.19 -27.13 -3.29
N ASP A 66 10.11 -27.44 -2.39
CA ASP A 66 9.91 -27.46 -0.93
C ASP A 66 10.53 -26.24 -0.23
N LEU A 67 11.14 -25.32 -0.98
CA LEU A 67 11.81 -24.14 -0.42
C LEU A 67 10.81 -23.15 0.17
N TYR A 68 11.19 -22.58 1.31
CA TYR A 68 10.46 -21.44 1.85
C TYR A 68 10.36 -20.31 0.82
N THR A 69 9.15 -19.80 0.66
CA THR A 69 8.83 -18.78 -0.35
C THR A 69 8.48 -17.47 0.34
N PRO A 70 9.39 -16.47 0.36
CA PRO A 70 9.12 -15.18 0.97
C PRO A 70 7.98 -14.44 0.23
N ALA A 71 7.29 -13.55 0.94
CA ALA A 71 6.09 -12.87 0.43
C ALA A 71 6.37 -12.07 -0.86
N THR A 72 7.57 -11.49 -0.98
CA THR A 72 8.05 -10.80 -2.19
C THR A 72 8.20 -11.67 -3.42
N TYR A 73 8.26 -12.99 -3.29
CA TYR A 73 8.40 -13.91 -4.44
C TYR A 73 7.18 -13.83 -5.39
N TYR A 74 5.97 -13.68 -4.84
CA TYR A 74 4.73 -13.58 -5.63
C TYR A 74 4.39 -12.16 -6.08
N ALA A 75 5.05 -11.13 -5.53
CA ALA A 75 4.79 -9.73 -5.86
C ALA A 75 5.46 -9.27 -7.17
N GLN A 76 6.25 -10.13 -7.82
CA GLN A 76 6.95 -9.83 -9.09
C GLN A 76 6.25 -10.43 -10.33
N GLY A 77 5.11 -11.11 -10.16
CA GLY A 77 4.26 -11.60 -11.26
C GLY A 77 3.09 -10.67 -11.54
#